data_AF-A0A3B1ARW4-F1
#
_entry.id   AF-A0A3B1ARW4-F1
#
_cell.length_a   1.000
_cell.length_b   1.000
_cell.length_c   1.000
_cell.angle_alpha   90.00
_cell.angle_beta   90.00
_cell.angle_gamma   90.00
#
_symmetry.space_group_name_H-M   'P 1'
#
loop_
_entity.id
_entity.type
_entity.pdbx_description
1 polymer ?
#
loop_
_entity_poly.entity_id
_entity_poly.type
_entity_poly.pdbx_seq_one_letter_code
_entity_poly.pdbx_strand_id
1 'polypeptide(L)'
;LLLKMLPALADGGVVIIDEMEADMHPEMLTTLLEMFMDPDINPHNAQIIFTCHVHEVLNILDKTQILLVEKDKDGMSDVWRLDEIQGVRRDDNLYAKYRAGAYGAVPNF
;
A
#
# COMPACT_ATOMS: atom_id res chain seq x y z
N LEU A 1 -0.26 6.99 -15.46
CA LEU A 1 -0.43 5.80 -14.58
C LEU A 1 -1.10 4.65 -15.32
N LEU A 2 -2.36 4.78 -15.77
CA LEU A 2 -3.10 3.71 -16.47
C LEU A 2 -2.35 3.06 -17.65
N LEU A 3 -1.69 3.84 -18.51
CA LEU A 3 -0.90 3.32 -19.64
C LEU A 3 0.22 2.35 -19.22
N LYS A 4 0.70 2.43 -17.97
CA LYS A 4 1.70 1.50 -17.42
C LYS A 4 1.04 0.26 -16.80
N MET A 5 -0.18 0.39 -16.28
CA MET A 5 -0.87 -0.65 -15.51
C MET A 5 -1.67 -1.60 -16.40
N LEU A 6 -2.35 -1.08 -17.44
CA LEU A 6 -3.18 -1.89 -18.32
C LEU A 6 -2.40 -2.99 -19.06
N PRO A 7 -1.19 -2.75 -19.60
CA PRO A 7 -0.40 -3.83 -20.19
C PRO A 7 -0.02 -4.90 -19.18
N ALA A 8 0.31 -4.51 -17.94
CA ALA A 8 0.65 -5.47 -16.90
C ALA A 8 -0.56 -6.33 -16.50
N LEU A 9 -1.77 -5.76 -16.40
CA LEU A 9 -2.98 -6.53 -16.15
C LEU A 9 -3.33 -7.47 -17.32
N ALA A 10 -3.06 -7.04 -18.57
CA ALA A 10 -3.36 -7.81 -19.77
C ALA A 10 -2.37 -8.96 -20.02
N ASP A 11 -1.08 -8.76 -19.76
CA ASP A 11 -0.01 -9.71 -20.13
C ASP A 11 0.72 -10.30 -18.91
N GLY A 12 0.40 -9.85 -17.69
CA GLY A 12 1.16 -10.10 -16.47
C GLY A 12 2.37 -9.17 -16.33
N GLY A 13 3.08 -9.29 -15.21
CA GLY A 13 4.31 -8.54 -14.94
C GLY A 13 4.26 -7.73 -13.64
N VAL A 14 5.24 -6.85 -13.45
CA VAL A 14 5.39 -6.02 -12.25
C VAL A 14 5.38 -4.55 -12.62
N VAL A 15 4.51 -3.78 -11.99
CA VAL A 15 4.43 -2.32 -12.13
C VAL A 15 4.97 -1.68 -10.86
N ILE A 16 5.91 -0.76 -11.01
CA ILE A 16 6.47 0.01 -9.89
C ILE A 16 6.10 1.48 -10.09
N ILE A 17 5.44 2.07 -9.10
CA ILE A 17 4.94 3.45 -9.15
C ILE A 17 5.35 4.18 -7.88
N ASP A 18 5.93 5.36 -8.03
CA ASP A 18 6.14 6.27 -6.90
C ASP A 18 4.95 7.24 -6.84
N GLU A 19 4.51 7.56 -5.62
CA GLU A 19 3.38 8.45 -5.30
C GLU A 19 2.16 8.19 -6.19
N MET A 20 1.57 7.00 -6.05
CA MET A 20 0.50 6.54 -6.95
C MET A 20 -0.72 7.47 -6.97
N GLU A 21 -0.94 8.21 -5.89
CA GLU A 21 -2.01 9.17 -5.71
C GLU A 21 -1.72 10.57 -6.30
N ALA A 22 -0.52 10.84 -6.81
CA ALA A 22 -0.01 12.20 -7.05
C ALA A 22 -0.89 13.13 -7.90
N ASP A 23 -1.85 12.59 -8.67
CA ASP A 23 -2.87 13.37 -9.39
C ASP A 23 -4.24 12.66 -9.41
N MET A 24 -4.50 11.78 -8.42
CA MET A 24 -5.66 10.90 -8.42
C MET A 24 -6.61 11.19 -7.26
N HIS A 25 -7.92 11.06 -7.52
CA HIS A 25 -8.89 11.04 -6.45
C HIS A 25 -8.69 9.74 -5.62
N PRO A 26 -8.77 9.77 -4.27
CA PRO A 26 -8.53 8.60 -3.43
C PRO A 26 -9.35 7.36 -3.81
N GLU A 27 -10.61 7.53 -4.24
CA GLU A 27 -11.42 6.40 -4.71
C GLU A 27 -10.84 5.69 -5.94
N MET A 28 -10.14 6.42 -6.82
CA MET A 28 -9.51 5.80 -7.98
C MET A 28 -8.34 4.90 -7.57
N LEU A 29 -7.60 5.26 -6.50
CA LEU A 29 -6.54 4.42 -5.96
C LEU A 29 -7.10 3.07 -5.49
N THR A 30 -8.20 3.11 -4.72
CA THR A 30 -8.90 1.91 -4.27
C THR A 30 -9.33 1.02 -5.42
N THR A 31 -10.02 1.59 -6.42
CA THR A 31 -10.47 0.82 -7.60
C THR A 31 -9.30 0.19 -8.36
N LEU A 32 -8.18 0.90 -8.50
CA LEU A 32 -7.00 0.34 -9.15
C LEU A 32 -6.39 -0.82 -8.37
N LEU A 33 -6.34 -0.74 -7.03
CA LEU A 33 -5.87 -1.87 -6.21
C LEU A 33 -6.82 -3.07 -6.32
N GLU A 34 -8.13 -2.85 -6.33
CA GLU A 34 -9.15 -3.88 -6.55
C GLU A 34 -8.95 -4.61 -7.87
N MET A 35 -8.62 -3.90 -8.95
CA MET A 35 -8.31 -4.53 -10.25
C MET A 35 -7.11 -5.48 -10.19
N PHE A 36 -6.09 -5.18 -9.37
CA PHE A 36 -4.94 -6.08 -9.20
C PHE A 36 -5.24 -7.28 -8.30
N MET A 37 -6.26 -7.20 -7.44
CA MET A 37 -6.68 -8.27 -6.55
C MET A 37 -7.77 -9.17 -7.14
N ASP A 38 -8.47 -8.72 -8.18
CA ASP A 38 -9.53 -9.46 -8.85
C ASP A 38 -8.95 -10.44 -9.90
N PRO A 39 -9.10 -11.76 -9.73
CA PRO A 39 -8.57 -12.75 -10.67
C PRO A 39 -9.28 -12.76 -12.04
N ASP A 40 -10.50 -12.22 -12.13
CA ASP A 40 -11.21 -12.09 -13.41
C ASP A 40 -10.66 -10.90 -14.23
N ILE A 41 -10.15 -9.86 -13.55
CA ILE A 41 -9.51 -8.69 -14.17
C ILE A 41 -7.99 -8.88 -14.33
N ASN A 42 -7.35 -9.59 -13.41
CA ASN A 42 -5.92 -9.87 -13.35
C ASN A 42 -5.62 -11.38 -13.50
N PRO A 43 -6.01 -12.02 -14.61
CA PRO A 43 -5.85 -13.47 -14.79
C PRO A 43 -4.38 -13.91 -14.90
N HIS A 44 -3.47 -12.96 -15.13
CA HIS A 44 -2.04 -13.21 -15.31
C HIS A 44 -1.20 -12.89 -14.06
N ASN A 45 -1.83 -12.66 -12.90
CA ASN A 45 -1.17 -12.38 -11.63
C ASN A 45 -0.14 -11.24 -11.71
N ALA A 46 -0.51 -10.16 -12.40
CA ALA A 46 0.25 -8.92 -12.39
C ALA A 46 0.40 -8.40 -10.95
N GLN A 47 1.55 -7.81 -10.66
CA GLN A 47 1.86 -7.25 -9.35
C GLN A 47 2.06 -5.74 -9.45
N ILE A 48 1.67 -5.04 -8.39
CA ILE A 48 1.94 -3.61 -8.23
C ILE A 48 2.74 -3.38 -6.94
N ILE A 49 3.80 -2.59 -7.06
CA ILE A 49 4.59 -2.09 -5.94
C ILE A 49 4.50 -0.56 -6.00
N PHE A 50 4.02 0.06 -4.93
CA PHE A 50 3.80 1.48 -4.93
C PHE A 50 4.08 2.15 -3.58
N THR A 51 4.31 3.46 -3.62
CA THR A 51 4.32 4.34 -2.45
C THR A 51 3.07 5.23 -2.49
N CYS A 52 2.56 5.60 -1.31
CA CYS A 52 1.47 6.57 -1.18
C CYS A 52 1.40 7.19 0.21
N HIS A 53 0.72 8.32 0.32
CA HIS A 53 0.35 9.01 1.54
C HIS A 53 -1.12 8.78 1.95
N VAL A 54 -1.90 8.08 1.12
CA VAL A 54 -3.32 7.80 1.37
C VAL A 54 -3.45 6.63 2.34
N HIS A 55 -3.83 6.91 3.59
CA HIS A 55 -3.92 5.88 4.63
C HIS A 55 -5.08 4.89 4.40
N GLU A 56 -6.08 5.25 3.60
CA GLU A 56 -7.25 4.43 3.28
C GLU A 56 -6.86 3.07 2.65
N VAL A 57 -5.67 2.96 2.04
CA VAL A 57 -5.13 1.70 1.53
C VAL A 57 -4.99 0.62 2.61
N LEU A 58 -4.82 1.01 3.88
CA LEU A 58 -4.73 0.10 5.02
C LEU A 58 -6.05 -0.64 5.30
N ASN A 59 -7.18 -0.17 4.78
CA ASN A 59 -8.45 -0.88 4.89
C ASN A 59 -8.62 -1.98 3.83
N ILE A 60 -7.75 -1.99 2.81
CA ILE A 60 -7.88 -2.84 1.63
C ILE A 60 -6.78 -3.91 1.62
N LEU A 61 -5.56 -3.54 2.02
CA LEU A 61 -4.40 -4.40 2.00
C LEU A 61 -4.28 -5.28 3.26
N ASP A 62 -3.76 -6.49 3.08
CA ASP A 62 -3.37 -7.36 4.20
C ASP A 62 -2.06 -6.86 4.84
N LYS A 63 -1.89 -7.08 6.14
CA LYS A 63 -0.68 -6.69 6.88
C LYS A 63 0.63 -7.19 6.27
N THR A 64 0.59 -8.31 5.54
CA THR A 64 1.77 -8.86 4.88
C THR A 64 2.20 -8.07 3.64
N GLN A 65 1.30 -7.24 3.08
CA GLN A 65 1.48 -6.44 1.87
C GLN A 65 1.89 -4.99 2.18
N ILE A 66 1.93 -4.60 3.45
CA ILE A 66 2.17 -3.22 3.89
C ILE A 66 3.59 -3.10 4.45
N LEU A 67 4.35 -2.16 3.90
CA LEU A 67 5.61 -1.69 4.45
C LEU A 67 5.40 -0.28 5.02
N LEU A 68 5.88 -0.07 6.24
CA LEU A 68 5.88 1.22 6.90
C LEU A 68 7.29 1.81 6.84
N VAL A 69 7.35 3.14 6.70
CA VAL A 69 8.61 3.88 6.60
C VAL A 69 8.54 5.05 7.57
N GLU A 70 9.58 5.22 8.40
CA GLU A 70 9.74 6.40 9.23
C GLU A 70 11.14 6.98 9.12
N LYS A 71 11.30 8.24 9.53
CA LYS A 71 12.60 8.88 9.64
C LYS A 71 12.95 9.10 11.10
N ASP A 72 14.17 8.72 11.47
CA ASP A 72 14.71 9.03 12.77
C ASP A 72 15.10 10.51 12.88
N LYS A 73 15.64 10.90 14.04
CA LYS A 73 16.05 12.28 14.34
C LYS A 73 17.24 12.74 13.50
N ASP A 74 18.02 11.82 12.97
CA ASP A 74 19.17 12.08 12.10
C ASP A 74 18.79 12.06 10.61
N GLY A 75 17.50 11.82 10.31
CA GLY A 75 16.93 11.79 8.96
C GLY A 75 17.11 10.45 8.23
N MET A 76 17.64 9.44 8.91
CA MET A 76 17.78 8.08 8.39
C MET A 76 16.42 7.40 8.30
N SER A 77 16.22 6.63 7.23
CA SER A 77 14.96 5.93 6.99
C SER A 77 15.00 4.52 7.51
N ASP A 78 14.05 4.18 8.38
CA ASP A 78 13.78 2.82 8.83
C ASP A 78 12.54 2.27 8.12
N VAL A 79 12.57 0.98 7.76
CA VAL A 79 11.50 0.30 7.04
C VAL A 79 11.25 -1.07 7.66
N TRP A 80 9.99 -1.41 7.88
CA TRP A 80 9.58 -2.73 8.37
C TRP A 80 8.23 -3.13 7.77
N ARG A 81 7.94 -4.43 7.76
CA ARG A 81 6.63 -4.92 7.33
C ARG A 81 5.65 -4.87 8.50
N LEU A 82 4.38 -4.58 8.21
CA LEU A 82 3.37 -4.47 9.27
C LEU A 82 3.15 -5.80 10.01
N ASP A 83 3.34 -6.95 9.34
CA ASP A 83 3.23 -8.27 9.96
C ASP A 83 4.41 -8.66 10.87
N GLU A 84 5.51 -7.91 10.85
CA GLU A 84 6.66 -8.10 11.76
C GLU A 84 6.38 -7.49 13.15
N ILE A 85 5.38 -6.62 13.27
CA ILE A 85 4.95 -6.05 14.54
C ILE A 85 4.21 -7.10 15.37
N GLN A 86 4.71 -7.36 16.58
CA GLN A 86 4.09 -8.32 17.49
C GLN A 86 2.68 -7.86 17.90
N GLY A 87 1.72 -8.78 17.83
CA GLY A 87 0.34 -8.55 18.27
C GLY A 87 -0.60 -7.97 17.21
N VAL A 88 -0.13 -7.72 15.98
CA VAL A 88 -1.01 -7.34 14.86
C VAL A 88 -1.77 -8.57 14.34
N ARG A 89 -3.08 -8.57 14.57
CA ARG A 89 -3.99 -9.63 14.11
C ARG A 89 -4.50 -9.32 12.70
N ARG A 90 -5.01 -10.34 12.03
CA ARG A 90 -5.56 -10.20 10.66
C ARG A 90 -6.89 -9.46 10.63
N ASP A 91 -7.67 -9.55 11.71
CA ASP A 91 -8.97 -8.90 11.91
C ASP A 91 -8.86 -7.51 12.57
N ASP A 92 -7.64 -7.02 12.79
CA ASP A 92 -7.44 -5.68 13.31
C ASP A 92 -7.86 -4.62 12.29
N ASN A 93 -8.49 -3.55 12.78
CA ASN A 93 -8.64 -2.34 11.98
C ASN A 93 -7.28 -1.63 11.87
N LEU A 94 -6.52 -1.99 10.83
CA LEU A 94 -5.16 -1.49 10.59
C LEU A 94 -5.13 0.03 10.48
N TYR A 95 -6.09 0.62 9.76
CA TYR A 95 -6.24 2.07 9.63
C TYR A 95 -6.37 2.76 10.99
N ALA A 96 -7.30 2.31 11.83
CA ALA A 96 -7.56 2.94 13.13
C ALA A 96 -6.34 2.83 14.07
N LYS A 97 -5.67 1.68 14.08
CA LYS A 97 -4.46 1.46 14.89
C LYS A 97 -3.27 2.28 14.39
N TYR A 98 -3.06 2.37 13.08
CA TYR A 98 -2.05 3.24 12.48
C TYR A 98 -2.30 4.71 12.86
N ARG A 99 -3.54 5.19 12.71
CA ARG A 99 -3.94 6.56 13.10
C ARG A 99 -3.77 6.85 14.58
N ALA A 100 -3.82 5.84 15.43
CA ALA A 100 -3.54 5.94 16.86
C ALA A 100 -2.03 5.89 17.19
N GLY A 101 -1.15 5.74 16.20
CA GLY A 101 0.30 5.65 16.35
C GLY A 101 0.80 4.28 16.80
N ALA A 102 -0.05 3.25 16.81
CA ALA A 102 0.31 1.93 17.33
C ALA A 102 1.40 1.21 16.53
N TYR A 103 1.64 1.65 15.28
CA TYR A 103 2.57 1.01 14.35
C TYR A 103 3.78 1.85 14.00
N GLY A 104 3.98 3.02 14.63
CA GLY A 104 4.98 3.99 14.19
C GLY A 104 4.64 4.60 12.84
N ALA A 105 5.65 5.10 12.11
CA ALA A 105 5.50 5.69 10.77
C ALA A 105 4.46 6.81 10.66
N VAL A 106 4.20 7.49 11.77
CA VAL A 106 3.37 8.70 11.83
C VAL A 106 4.25 9.94 11.99
N PRO A 107 3.88 11.11 11.43
CA PRO A 107 4.66 12.33 11.58
C PRO A 107 4.81 12.74 13.05
N ASN A 108 6.05 13.02 13.47
CA ASN A 108 6.37 13.63 14.75
C ASN A 108 6.71 15.11 14.51
N PHE A 109 6.00 16.04 15.17
CA PHE A 109 6.22 17.49 15.08
C PHE A 109 6.92 18.04 16.31
#